data_AF-A0A179F0M6-F1
#
_entry.id   AF-A0A179F0M6-F1
#
_cell.length_a   1.000
_cell.length_b   1.000
_cell.length_c   1.000
_cell.angle_alpha   90.00
_cell.angle_beta   90.00
_cell.angle_gamma   90.00
#
_symmetry.space_group_name_H-M   'P 1'
#
loop_
_entity.id
_entity.type
_entity.pdbx_description
1 polymer ?
#
loop_
_entity_poly.entity_id
_entity_poly.type
_entity_poly.pdbx_seq_one_letter_code
_entity_poly.pdbx_strand_id
1 'polypeptide(L)'
;MPERTVTHRLLLKNAPWTMISARVEDNLRPLPWTVDVQTQTDQLMEAKRWWTKDLTRLRRTYKFWRNQARIQRRAGRWRPDLETRAKVASKEYHDWIRKQKKAHWDEFLAEDANIWKAASYLQPSKGAMDDKVPPLKKKDGSMTKDSMEQAKELLGTFPPPLPEWIETEDRRSRRAALSMPDLTLVEIEKVLAAKPWKAPGEDGLPAMVWRRLWPVVKHRVWTLFDRSLRDGVVPHQWKSARIIPLKKPDKGDYTVAKAWRPISLLSTLGKIMEAVVAERISYAVETSGLLPANHFGARKRRSAEQALLLLQEHIYKAWWAGKVLSLISFDVKGAYNGVCKERLLQRMIARGIPGGQVRWTDAFCSGKTACVVVNGHTSERRELSRSGLPQGSPLSPILFLFFNADLVQRKINANGGSIAFVDDYTAWVTGPTADDNRADIQSIIDDALKWEARSGATFEADKSAVIHFTRTAARSSDKPI
;
A
#
# COMPACT_ATOMS: atom_id res chain seq x y z
N MET A 1 30.85 -35.84 31.64
CA MET A 1 29.86 -35.16 30.77
C MET A 1 30.07 -33.66 30.97
N PRO A 2 30.62 -32.92 29.99
CA PRO A 2 30.70 -31.47 30.14
C PRO A 2 29.28 -30.91 30.12
N GLU A 3 28.98 -30.02 31.08
CA GLU A 3 27.70 -29.35 31.19
C GLU A 3 27.36 -28.67 29.86
N ARG A 4 26.27 -29.11 29.23
CA ARG A 4 25.70 -28.41 28.07
C ARG A 4 25.19 -27.06 28.55
N THR A 5 25.95 -26.00 28.32
CA THR A 5 25.43 -24.64 28.35
C THR A 5 24.34 -24.52 27.29
N VAL A 6 23.08 -24.62 27.71
CA VAL A 6 21.92 -24.38 26.86
C VAL A 6 21.85 -22.88 26.59
N THR A 7 22.46 -22.44 25.49
CA THR A 7 22.33 -21.04 25.05
C THR A 7 20.89 -20.83 24.60
N HIS A 8 20.10 -20.15 25.43
CA HIS A 8 18.70 -19.87 25.14
C HIS A 8 18.56 -19.09 23.82
N ARG A 9 17.85 -19.70 22.88
CA ARG A 9 17.36 -19.14 21.61
C ARG A 9 17.12 -17.61 21.69
N LEU A 10 17.85 -16.83 20.90
CA LEU A 10 17.56 -15.40 20.70
C LEU A 10 16.37 -15.23 19.73
N LEU A 11 15.16 -15.52 20.22
CA LEU A 11 13.95 -14.94 19.64
C LEU A 11 13.97 -13.42 19.88
N LEU A 12 13.28 -12.62 19.06
CA LEU A 12 13.06 -11.19 19.35
C LEU A 12 12.55 -10.94 20.78
N LYS A 13 11.86 -11.93 21.38
CA LYS A 13 11.40 -11.90 22.77
C LYS A 13 12.53 -12.01 23.81
N ASN A 14 13.63 -12.70 23.49
CA ASN A 14 14.75 -12.99 24.40
C ASN A 14 16.03 -12.24 24.00
N ALA A 15 15.94 -11.27 23.07
CA ALA A 15 17.09 -10.51 22.62
C ALA A 15 17.61 -9.60 23.75
N PRO A 16 18.94 -9.40 23.88
CA PRO A 16 19.53 -8.51 24.89
C PRO A 16 19.29 -7.05 24.50
N TRP A 17 18.05 -6.59 24.65
CA TRP A 17 17.60 -5.30 24.16
C TRP A 17 18.38 -4.14 24.74
N THR A 18 18.85 -4.22 25.99
CA THR A 18 19.72 -3.20 26.60
C THR A 18 21.03 -3.03 25.83
N MET A 19 21.72 -4.13 25.51
CA MET A 19 22.96 -4.10 24.73
C MET A 19 22.72 -3.66 23.28
N ILE A 20 21.62 -4.11 22.68
CA ILE A 20 21.23 -3.70 21.33
C ILE A 20 20.96 -2.19 21.28
N SER A 21 20.20 -1.67 22.24
CA SER A 21 19.89 -0.25 22.34
C SER A 21 21.15 0.60 22.54
N ALA A 22 22.06 0.20 23.44
CA ALA A 22 23.33 0.90 23.63
C ALA A 22 24.17 0.91 22.34
N ARG A 23 24.29 -0.23 21.66
CA ARG A 23 25.00 -0.32 20.37
C ARG A 23 24.36 0.53 19.29
N VAL A 24 23.03 0.57 19.23
CA VAL A 24 22.30 1.43 18.29
C VAL A 24 22.57 2.90 18.61
N GLU A 25 22.53 3.29 19.89
CA GLU A 25 22.84 4.65 20.32
C GLU A 25 24.26 5.07 19.93
N ASP A 26 25.26 4.24 20.21
CA ASP A 26 26.67 4.50 19.87
C ASP A 26 26.88 4.65 18.36
N ASN A 27 26.22 3.81 17.56
CA ASN A 27 26.29 3.90 16.09
C ASN A 27 25.58 5.15 15.55
N LEU A 28 24.51 5.59 16.22
CA LEU A 28 23.76 6.78 15.82
C LEU A 28 24.43 8.06 16.29
N ARG A 29 25.14 8.09 17.42
CA ARG A 29 25.79 9.29 17.99
C ARG A 29 26.63 10.10 16.99
N PRO A 30 27.51 9.51 16.15
CA PRO A 30 28.31 10.27 15.19
C PRO A 30 27.55 10.76 13.96
N LEU A 31 26.28 10.34 13.77
CA LEU A 31 25.53 10.65 12.55
C LEU A 31 24.85 12.03 12.63
N PRO A 32 25.08 12.92 11.64
CA PRO A 32 24.54 14.26 11.66
C PRO A 32 23.00 14.27 11.52
N TRP A 33 22.36 15.25 12.17
CA TRP A 33 20.91 15.43 12.17
C TRP A 33 20.42 16.35 11.04
N THR A 34 21.31 17.17 10.47
CA THR A 34 20.97 18.25 9.54
C THR A 34 21.02 17.84 8.07
N VAL A 35 21.33 16.58 7.77
CA VAL A 35 21.35 16.04 6.40
C VAL A 35 19.93 15.85 5.85
N ASP A 36 19.80 15.71 4.53
CA ASP A 36 18.51 15.57 3.86
C ASP A 36 17.74 14.29 4.29
N VAL A 37 16.43 14.29 4.05
CA VAL A 37 15.49 13.21 4.43
C VAL A 37 15.93 11.84 3.93
N GLN A 38 16.48 11.76 2.72
CA GLN A 38 16.93 10.51 2.14
C GLN A 38 18.19 9.99 2.85
N THR A 39 19.18 10.85 3.07
CA THR A 39 20.41 10.49 3.80
C THR A 39 20.13 10.06 5.24
N GLN A 40 19.21 10.75 5.94
CA GLN A 40 18.79 10.35 7.29
C GLN A 40 18.13 8.96 7.30
N THR A 41 17.33 8.64 6.28
CA THR A 41 16.70 7.31 6.15
C THR A 41 17.72 6.22 5.87
N ASP A 42 18.69 6.48 4.99
CA ASP A 42 19.80 5.55 4.70
C ASP A 42 20.55 5.17 5.99
N GLN A 43 20.84 6.15 6.84
CA GLN A 43 21.51 5.97 8.13
C GLN A 43 20.75 5.05 9.11
N LEU A 44 19.42 5.09 9.10
CA LEU A 44 18.58 4.26 9.98
C LEU A 44 18.32 2.86 9.43
N MET A 45 18.35 2.69 8.11
CA MET A 45 17.91 1.47 7.43
C MET A 45 19.06 0.58 6.93
N GLU A 46 20.32 1.05 7.00
CA GLU A 46 21.51 0.27 6.66
C GLU A 46 21.99 -0.62 7.81
N ALA A 47 21.29 -1.73 8.06
CA ALA A 47 21.81 -2.78 8.95
C ALA A 47 21.49 -4.18 8.42
N LYS A 48 22.35 -4.71 7.54
CA LYS A 48 22.38 -6.18 7.33
C LYS A 48 23.33 -6.76 8.37
N ARG A 49 22.96 -7.87 9.03
CA ARG A 49 23.78 -8.50 10.09
C ARG A 49 25.21 -8.83 9.66
N TRP A 50 25.41 -9.13 8.38
CA TRP A 50 26.71 -9.42 7.75
C TRP A 50 27.40 -8.18 7.15
N TRP A 51 26.80 -7.00 7.29
CA TRP A 51 27.34 -5.76 6.71
C TRP A 51 28.38 -5.13 7.64
N THR A 52 29.61 -4.98 7.13
CA THR A 52 30.74 -4.45 7.89
C THR A 52 31.08 -3.02 7.48
N LYS A 53 31.88 -2.33 8.31
CA LYS A 53 32.46 -1.02 7.96
C LYS A 53 33.31 -1.12 6.68
N ASP A 54 33.96 -2.27 6.45
CA ASP A 54 34.73 -2.55 5.24
C ASP A 54 33.85 -2.66 3.99
N LEU A 55 32.70 -3.32 4.08
CA LEU A 55 31.72 -3.35 2.98
C LEU A 55 31.18 -1.96 2.64
N THR A 56 31.03 -1.10 3.65
CA THR A 56 30.63 0.30 3.46
C THR A 56 31.71 1.09 2.72
N ARG A 57 32.99 0.91 3.08
CA ARG A 57 34.15 1.49 2.39
C ARG A 57 34.24 1.00 0.95
N LEU A 58 34.15 -0.31 0.71
CA LEU A 58 34.16 -0.92 -0.62
C LEU A 58 33.00 -0.43 -1.49
N ARG A 59 31.80 -0.27 -0.93
CA ARG A 59 30.64 0.29 -1.65
C ARG A 59 30.86 1.74 -2.08
N ARG A 60 31.49 2.56 -1.22
CA ARG A 60 31.84 3.96 -1.55
C ARG A 60 32.86 3.99 -2.69
N THR A 61 33.91 3.17 -2.62
CA THR A 61 34.93 3.04 -3.67
C THR A 61 34.33 2.57 -4.99
N TYR A 62 33.48 1.54 -4.97
CA TYR A 62 32.74 1.06 -6.15
C TYR A 62 31.85 2.16 -6.76
N LYS A 63 31.02 2.83 -5.94
CA LYS A 63 30.14 3.92 -6.41
C LYS A 63 30.96 5.08 -7.00
N PHE A 64 32.07 5.45 -6.38
CA PHE A 64 32.95 6.51 -6.85
C PHE A 64 33.49 6.21 -8.25
N TRP A 65 34.15 5.06 -8.44
CA TRP A 65 34.72 4.68 -9.74
C TRP A 65 33.66 4.45 -10.81
N ARG A 66 32.51 3.85 -10.43
CA ARG A 66 31.38 3.68 -11.34
C ARG A 66 30.83 5.01 -11.83
N ASN A 67 30.68 5.99 -10.94
CA ASN A 67 30.18 7.31 -11.29
C ASN A 67 31.18 8.09 -12.14
N GLN A 68 32.47 8.03 -11.84
CA GLN A 68 33.53 8.63 -12.67
C GLN A 68 33.55 8.05 -14.10
N ALA A 69 33.51 6.71 -14.24
CA ALA A 69 33.43 6.06 -15.55
C ALA A 69 32.14 6.43 -16.30
N ARG A 70 31.01 6.51 -15.59
CA ARG A 70 29.70 6.89 -16.17
C ARG A 70 29.67 8.34 -16.65
N ILE A 71 30.30 9.27 -15.92
CA ILE A 71 30.41 10.69 -16.31
C ILE A 71 31.20 10.82 -17.61
N GLN A 72 32.34 10.13 -17.71
CA GLN A 72 33.18 10.17 -18.92
C GLN A 72 32.46 9.54 -20.13
N ARG A 73 31.76 8.42 -19.94
CA ARG A 73 30.89 7.84 -20.98
C ARG A 73 29.81 8.80 -21.47
N ARG A 74 29.14 9.51 -20.57
CA ARG A 74 28.11 10.50 -20.92
C ARG A 74 28.69 11.73 -21.62
N ALA A 75 29.95 12.05 -21.34
CA ALA A 75 30.69 13.10 -22.04
C ALA A 75 31.33 12.62 -23.36
N GLY A 76 30.99 11.42 -23.85
CA GLY A 76 31.50 10.85 -25.10
C GLY A 76 32.98 10.41 -25.06
N ARG A 77 33.62 10.46 -23.88
CA ARG A 77 35.04 10.11 -23.72
C ARG A 77 35.16 8.71 -23.12
N TRP A 78 35.65 7.76 -23.93
CA TRP A 78 35.98 6.43 -23.44
C TRP A 78 37.34 6.42 -22.76
N ARG A 79 37.37 6.13 -21.46
CA ARG A 79 38.56 6.04 -20.61
C ARG A 79 38.74 4.58 -20.12
N PRO A 80 39.54 3.76 -20.81
CA PRO A 80 39.70 2.34 -20.49
C PRO A 80 40.22 2.08 -19.06
N ASP A 81 41.03 2.99 -18.54
CA ASP A 81 41.59 2.97 -17.18
C ASP A 81 40.50 3.09 -16.11
N LEU A 82 39.55 4.01 -16.29
CA LEU A 82 38.44 4.23 -15.35
C LEU A 82 37.42 3.09 -15.40
N GLU A 83 37.14 2.54 -16.59
CA GLU A 83 36.29 1.36 -16.77
C GLU A 83 36.91 0.13 -16.10
N THR A 84 38.22 -0.06 -16.24
CA THR A 84 38.95 -1.15 -15.58
C THR A 84 38.91 -1.00 -14.06
N ARG A 85 39.17 0.20 -13.52
CA ARG A 85 39.05 0.47 -12.08
C ARG A 85 37.63 0.28 -11.54
N ALA A 86 36.61 0.68 -12.30
CA ALA A 86 35.21 0.45 -11.94
C ALA A 86 34.85 -1.05 -11.93
N LYS A 87 35.35 -1.83 -12.90
CA LYS A 87 35.19 -3.29 -12.95
C LYS A 87 35.88 -3.99 -11.77
N VAL A 88 37.13 -3.62 -11.46
CA VAL A 88 37.87 -4.18 -10.31
C VAL A 88 37.18 -3.85 -9.00
N ALA A 89 36.81 -2.59 -8.75
CA ALA A 89 36.09 -2.19 -7.54
C ALA A 89 34.71 -2.86 -7.43
N SER A 90 34.04 -3.10 -8.57
CA SER A 90 32.79 -3.87 -8.60
C SER A 90 33.02 -5.32 -8.21
N LYS A 91 34.05 -5.97 -8.77
CA LYS A 91 34.39 -7.36 -8.48
C LYS A 91 34.74 -7.53 -7.00
N GLU A 92 35.65 -6.72 -6.47
CA GLU A 92 36.02 -6.75 -5.04
C GLU A 92 34.82 -6.58 -4.12
N TYR A 93 33.96 -5.60 -4.39
CA TYR A 93 32.76 -5.36 -3.57
C TYR A 93 31.80 -6.57 -3.58
N HIS A 94 31.54 -7.17 -4.74
CA HIS A 94 30.65 -8.33 -4.82
C HIS A 94 31.29 -9.62 -4.27
N ASP A 95 32.60 -9.78 -4.39
CA ASP A 95 33.36 -10.89 -3.82
C ASP A 95 33.35 -10.83 -2.30
N TRP A 96 33.57 -9.65 -1.73
CA TRP A 96 33.45 -9.43 -0.29
C TRP A 96 32.02 -9.62 0.22
N ILE A 97 30.99 -9.22 -0.53
CA ILE A 97 29.60 -9.55 -0.19
C ILE A 97 29.40 -11.06 -0.12
N ARG A 98 29.90 -11.81 -1.10
CA ARG A 98 29.78 -13.28 -1.13
C ARG A 98 30.52 -13.89 0.05
N LYS A 99 31.75 -13.44 0.33
CA LYS A 99 32.56 -13.91 1.47
C LYS A 99 31.89 -13.64 2.80
N GLN A 100 31.37 -12.43 3.02
CA GLN A 100 30.70 -12.06 4.28
C GLN A 100 29.36 -12.79 4.46
N LYS A 101 28.58 -12.95 3.38
CA LYS A 101 27.36 -13.77 3.44
C LYS A 101 27.67 -15.23 3.75
N LYS A 102 28.72 -15.79 3.14
CA LYS A 102 29.16 -17.17 3.38
C LYS A 102 29.67 -17.34 4.80
N ALA A 103 30.57 -16.47 5.27
CA ALA A 103 31.08 -16.52 6.64
C ALA A 103 29.96 -16.43 7.68
N HIS A 104 28.97 -15.55 7.46
CA HIS A 104 27.81 -15.45 8.33
C HIS A 104 26.91 -16.69 8.27
N TRP A 105 26.79 -17.33 7.10
CA TRP A 105 26.06 -18.57 6.94
C TRP A 105 26.77 -19.75 7.61
N ASP A 106 28.10 -19.81 7.48
CA ASP A 106 28.94 -20.83 8.11
C ASP A 106 28.91 -20.66 9.65
N GLU A 107 28.97 -19.43 10.16
CA GLU A 107 28.78 -19.11 11.59
C GLU A 107 27.37 -19.47 12.08
N PHE A 108 26.34 -19.23 11.25
CA PHE A 108 24.96 -19.64 11.54
C PHE A 108 24.80 -21.17 11.60
N LEU A 109 25.51 -21.91 10.74
CA LEU A 109 25.49 -23.38 10.70
C LEU A 109 26.38 -24.02 11.77
N ALA A 110 27.37 -23.31 12.30
CA ALA A 110 28.26 -23.79 13.36
C ALA A 110 27.55 -24.00 14.70
N GLU A 111 26.34 -23.47 14.87
CA GLU A 111 25.46 -23.78 16.00
C GLU A 111 24.62 -25.03 15.68
N ASP A 112 24.84 -26.13 16.41
CA ASP A 112 24.14 -27.43 16.23
C ASP A 112 22.61 -27.31 16.23
N ALA A 113 22.05 -26.34 16.96
CA ALA A 113 20.61 -26.07 17.01
C ALA A 113 20.03 -25.53 15.68
N ASN A 114 20.86 -24.98 14.79
CA ASN A 114 20.45 -24.38 13.53
C ASN A 114 20.46 -25.38 12.35
N ILE A 115 21.05 -26.56 12.50
CA ILE A 115 21.15 -27.59 11.46
C ILE A 115 19.76 -28.06 11.00
N TRP A 116 18.86 -28.34 11.95
CA TRP A 116 17.46 -28.74 11.66
C TRP A 116 16.64 -27.62 11.02
N LYS A 117 17.01 -26.37 11.26
CA LYS A 117 16.36 -25.19 10.68
C LYS A 117 16.87 -24.91 9.27
N ALA A 118 18.17 -25.07 9.02
CA ALA A 118 18.73 -25.08 7.69
C ALA A 118 18.11 -26.20 6.83
N ALA A 119 17.90 -27.39 7.41
CA ALA A 119 17.14 -28.47 6.78
C ALA A 119 15.69 -28.07 6.49
N SER A 120 15.00 -27.35 7.39
CA SER A 120 13.64 -26.83 7.13
C SER A 120 13.56 -25.75 6.04
N TYR A 121 14.65 -25.03 5.77
CA TYR A 121 14.75 -24.12 4.62
C TYR A 121 15.00 -24.85 3.30
N LEU A 122 15.53 -26.08 3.37
CA LEU A 122 15.77 -26.96 2.24
C LEU A 122 14.59 -27.91 1.96
N GLN A 123 13.74 -28.17 2.96
CA GLN A 123 12.52 -28.96 2.80
C GLN A 123 11.35 -28.07 2.37
N PRO A 124 10.64 -28.40 1.26
CA PRO A 124 9.35 -27.79 1.01
C PRO A 124 8.40 -28.20 2.14
N SER A 125 7.92 -27.23 2.93
CA SER A 125 6.90 -27.46 3.96
C SER A 125 5.80 -28.38 3.43
N LYS A 126 5.43 -29.41 4.20
CA LYS A 126 4.42 -30.43 3.84
C LYS A 126 2.99 -29.87 3.63
N GLY A 127 2.77 -28.56 3.85
CA GLY A 127 1.53 -27.85 3.46
C GLY A 127 1.68 -26.88 2.27
N ALA A 128 2.90 -26.68 1.75
CA ALA A 128 3.21 -25.66 0.75
C ALA A 128 2.81 -26.03 -0.69
N MET A 129 2.21 -27.20 -0.93
CA MET A 129 1.72 -27.53 -2.27
C MET A 129 0.45 -26.75 -2.61
N ASP A 130 -0.36 -26.42 -1.59
CA ASP A 130 -1.67 -25.80 -1.78
C ASP A 130 -1.65 -24.26 -1.75
N ASP A 131 -0.55 -23.62 -1.34
CA ASP A 131 -0.41 -22.15 -1.32
C ASP A 131 0.50 -21.59 -2.43
N LYS A 132 1.05 -22.47 -3.28
CA LYS A 132 1.90 -22.05 -4.41
C LYS A 132 1.07 -21.39 -5.49
N VAL A 133 1.66 -20.37 -6.12
CA VAL A 133 1.13 -19.81 -7.36
C VAL A 133 1.39 -20.83 -8.46
N PRO A 134 0.35 -21.42 -9.07
CA PRO A 134 0.52 -22.34 -10.20
C PRO A 134 0.94 -21.56 -11.44
N PRO A 135 1.41 -22.23 -12.51
CA PRO A 135 1.58 -21.61 -13.81
C PRO A 135 0.32 -20.82 -14.19
N LEU A 136 0.50 -19.56 -14.58
CA LEU A 136 -0.58 -18.64 -14.88
C LEU A 136 -0.88 -18.65 -16.38
N LYS A 137 -2.15 -18.52 -16.74
CA LYS A 137 -2.61 -18.28 -18.12
C LYS A 137 -2.27 -16.84 -18.50
N LYS A 138 -1.50 -16.66 -19.58
CA LYS A 138 -1.22 -15.35 -20.19
C LYS A 138 -2.38 -14.94 -21.09
N LYS A 139 -2.38 -13.66 -21.51
CA LYS A 139 -3.38 -13.11 -22.45
C LYS A 139 -3.43 -13.82 -23.82
N ASP A 140 -2.33 -14.43 -24.24
CA ASP A 140 -2.21 -15.19 -25.50
C ASP A 140 -2.69 -16.66 -25.38
N GLY A 141 -3.21 -17.06 -24.22
CA GLY A 141 -3.65 -18.43 -23.95
C GLY A 141 -2.53 -19.40 -23.54
N SER A 142 -1.26 -18.97 -23.61
CA SER A 142 -0.13 -19.78 -23.16
C SER A 142 0.05 -19.76 -21.64
N MET A 143 0.78 -20.74 -21.09
CA MET A 143 1.08 -20.83 -19.66
C MET A 143 2.46 -20.24 -19.35
N THR A 144 2.61 -19.62 -18.18
CA THR A 144 3.93 -19.17 -17.68
C THR A 144 4.84 -20.35 -17.39
N LYS A 145 6.11 -20.28 -17.79
CA LYS A 145 7.08 -21.37 -17.67
C LYS A 145 7.86 -21.37 -16.36
N ASP A 146 8.08 -20.19 -15.78
CA ASP A 146 8.89 -20.02 -14.58
C ASP A 146 8.32 -18.94 -13.64
N SER A 147 8.91 -18.82 -12.45
CA SER A 147 8.49 -17.83 -11.45
C SER A 147 8.73 -16.38 -11.87
N MET A 148 9.60 -16.12 -12.84
CA MET A 148 9.84 -14.78 -13.36
C MET A 148 8.73 -14.35 -14.32
N GLU A 149 8.29 -15.25 -15.20
CA GLU A 149 7.11 -15.07 -16.05
C GLU A 149 5.83 -14.94 -15.22
N GLN A 150 5.66 -15.76 -14.17
CA GLN A 150 4.54 -15.62 -13.23
C GLN A 150 4.55 -14.24 -12.55
N ALA A 151 5.70 -13.79 -12.06
CA ALA A 151 5.82 -12.47 -11.45
C ALA A 151 5.49 -11.34 -12.44
N LYS A 152 5.93 -11.45 -13.70
CA LYS A 152 5.64 -10.48 -14.75
C LYS A 152 4.14 -10.44 -15.08
N GLU A 153 3.50 -11.60 -15.19
CA GLU A 153 2.06 -11.70 -15.49
C GLU A 153 1.20 -11.12 -14.36
N LEU A 154 1.55 -11.43 -13.10
CA LEU A 154 0.90 -10.86 -11.92
C LEU A 154 1.03 -9.33 -11.89
N LEU A 155 2.25 -8.80 -12.04
CA LEU A 155 2.47 -7.34 -12.08
C LEU A 155 1.71 -6.65 -13.21
N GLY A 156 1.63 -7.29 -14.39
CA GLY A 156 0.92 -6.76 -15.54
C GLY A 156 -0.61 -6.78 -15.38
N THR A 157 -1.15 -7.67 -14.54
CA THR A 157 -2.60 -7.86 -14.38
C THR A 157 -3.18 -7.11 -13.18
N PHE A 158 -2.38 -6.85 -12.14
CA PHE A 158 -2.89 -6.27 -10.90
C PHE A 158 -3.43 -4.83 -11.00
N PRO A 159 -2.78 -3.90 -11.73
CA PRO A 159 -3.36 -2.60 -12.03
C PRO A 159 -4.36 -2.73 -13.19
N PRO A 160 -5.60 -2.21 -13.07
CA PRO A 160 -6.45 -2.08 -14.24
C PRO A 160 -5.82 -1.11 -15.25
N PRO A 161 -6.03 -1.30 -16.56
CA PRO A 161 -5.65 -0.28 -17.52
C PRO A 161 -6.43 1.00 -17.21
N LEU A 162 -5.73 2.14 -17.14
CA LEU A 162 -6.41 3.44 -17.17
C LEU A 162 -6.98 3.65 -18.58
N PRO A 163 -8.15 4.29 -18.71
CA PRO A 163 -8.67 4.68 -20.02
C PRO A 163 -7.68 5.61 -20.73
N GLU A 164 -7.67 5.55 -22.07
CA GLU A 164 -6.77 6.36 -22.90
C GLU A 164 -7.02 7.87 -22.73
N TRP A 165 -8.25 8.23 -22.39
CA TRP A 165 -8.67 9.59 -22.11
C TRP A 165 -9.38 9.65 -20.75
N ILE A 166 -8.98 10.61 -19.92
CA ILE A 166 -9.66 10.94 -18.67
C ILE A 166 -10.21 12.36 -18.84
N GLU A 167 -11.53 12.48 -18.83
CA GLU A 167 -12.20 13.77 -19.00
C GLU A 167 -11.73 14.77 -17.95
N THR A 168 -11.57 16.04 -18.35
CA THR A 168 -11.21 17.13 -17.45
C THR A 168 -12.27 17.32 -16.37
N GLU A 169 -11.86 17.30 -15.10
CA GLU A 169 -12.74 17.63 -14.00
C GLU A 169 -12.99 19.15 -13.98
N ASP A 170 -14.26 19.56 -13.91
CA ASP A 170 -14.63 20.98 -13.88
C ASP A 170 -13.94 21.72 -12.73
N ARG A 171 -13.64 23.01 -12.93
CA ARG A 171 -13.11 23.89 -11.87
C ARG A 171 -14.14 24.03 -10.74
N ARG A 172 -14.03 23.18 -9.73
CA ARG A 172 -14.90 23.23 -8.54
C ARG A 172 -14.53 24.38 -7.62
N SER A 173 -15.51 24.84 -6.83
CA SER A 173 -15.26 25.74 -5.71
C SER A 173 -14.28 25.09 -4.75
N ARG A 174 -13.10 25.67 -4.63
CA ARG A 174 -12.06 25.18 -3.73
C ARG A 174 -12.38 25.63 -2.31
N ARG A 175 -12.52 24.67 -1.38
CA ARG A 175 -12.56 25.00 0.04
C ARG A 175 -11.24 25.67 0.46
N ALA A 176 -11.31 26.63 1.37
CA ALA A 176 -10.12 27.21 1.98
C ALA A 176 -9.26 26.08 2.58
N ALA A 177 -7.94 26.19 2.42
CA ALA A 177 -7.03 25.21 2.97
C ALA A 177 -7.11 25.24 4.51
N LEU A 178 -7.24 24.07 5.12
CA LEU A 178 -7.19 23.96 6.57
C LEU A 178 -5.79 24.32 7.09
N SER A 179 -5.73 24.74 8.35
CA SER A 179 -4.47 24.76 9.08
C SER A 179 -4.26 23.40 9.75
N MET A 180 -3.08 22.80 9.57
CA MET A 180 -2.69 21.58 10.28
C MET A 180 -1.49 21.89 11.18
N PRO A 181 -1.54 21.52 12.48
CA PRO A 181 -0.46 21.81 13.43
C PRO A 181 0.83 21.05 13.09
N ASP A 182 1.95 21.44 13.68
CA ASP A 182 3.22 20.72 13.53
C ASP A 182 3.13 19.27 14.05
N LEU A 183 4.00 18.40 13.52
CA LEU A 183 4.06 17.01 13.96
C LEU A 183 4.59 16.90 15.39
N THR A 184 3.84 16.21 16.24
CA THR A 184 4.22 15.95 17.63
C THR A 184 4.76 14.54 17.83
N LEU A 185 5.61 14.35 18.84
CA LEU A 185 6.12 13.02 19.22
C LEU A 185 4.96 12.08 19.62
N VAL A 186 3.95 12.61 20.30
CA VAL A 186 2.79 11.86 20.82
C VAL A 186 1.97 11.23 19.69
N GLU A 187 1.85 11.89 18.54
CA GLU A 187 1.19 11.32 17.36
C GLU A 187 1.91 10.06 16.87
N ILE A 188 3.25 10.08 16.86
CA ILE A 188 4.07 8.94 16.44
C ILE A 188 3.94 7.80 17.45
N GLU A 189 3.99 8.10 18.75
CA GLU A 189 3.88 7.11 19.83
C GLU A 189 2.54 6.37 19.82
N LYS A 190 1.43 7.10 19.59
CA LYS A 190 0.09 6.52 19.45
C LYS A 190 0.04 5.48 18.33
N VAL A 191 0.63 5.77 17.18
CA VAL A 191 0.69 4.84 16.04
C VAL A 191 1.60 3.66 16.33
N LEU A 192 2.76 3.90 16.95
CA LEU A 192 3.73 2.86 17.28
C LEU A 192 3.16 1.82 18.26
N ALA A 193 2.22 2.23 19.12
CA ALA A 193 1.50 1.36 20.06
C ALA A 193 0.54 0.34 19.39
N ALA A 194 0.29 0.42 18.09
CA ALA A 194 -0.57 -0.53 17.35
C ALA A 194 0.14 -1.83 16.89
N LYS A 195 -0.60 -2.95 16.79
CA LYS A 195 -0.20 -4.33 16.39
C LYS A 195 1.32 -4.56 16.12
N PRO A 196 2.10 -5.03 17.11
CA PRO A 196 3.58 -5.01 17.05
C PRO A 196 4.23 -6.03 16.10
N TRP A 197 3.51 -7.08 15.70
CA TRP A 197 4.08 -8.24 14.99
C TRP A 197 3.62 -8.37 13.54
N LYS A 198 3.13 -7.27 12.93
CA LYS A 198 2.81 -7.28 11.49
C LYS A 198 4.07 -7.60 10.66
N ALA A 199 3.86 -8.29 9.54
CA ALA A 199 4.93 -8.65 8.62
C ALA A 199 5.72 -7.41 8.15
N PRO A 200 7.06 -7.44 8.25
CA PRO A 200 7.91 -6.34 7.83
C PRO A 200 8.08 -6.28 6.30
N GLY A 201 8.56 -5.14 5.81
CA GLY A 201 8.89 -4.95 4.40
C GLY A 201 10.23 -5.60 4.03
N GLU A 202 10.91 -5.02 3.04
CA GLU A 202 12.28 -5.40 2.67
C GLU A 202 13.29 -5.18 3.81
N ASP A 203 12.97 -4.32 4.77
CA ASP A 203 13.79 -4.04 5.95
C ASP A 203 13.87 -5.20 6.95
N GLY A 204 12.88 -6.10 6.96
CA GLY A 204 12.83 -7.23 7.90
C GLY A 204 12.60 -6.82 9.35
N LEU A 205 12.31 -5.55 9.64
CA LEU A 205 12.16 -5.01 11.00
C LEU A 205 10.68 -4.87 11.35
N PRO A 206 10.08 -5.73 12.20
CA PRO A 206 8.70 -5.55 12.64
C PRO A 206 8.58 -4.35 13.59
N ALA A 207 7.35 -3.86 13.79
CA ALA A 207 7.09 -2.69 14.64
C ALA A 207 7.57 -2.90 16.10
N MET A 208 7.61 -4.13 16.59
CA MET A 208 8.17 -4.47 17.89
C MET A 208 9.64 -4.03 18.05
N VAL A 209 10.46 -4.12 16.99
CA VAL A 209 11.87 -3.68 17.05
C VAL A 209 11.92 -2.18 17.30
N TRP A 210 11.12 -1.42 16.55
CA TRP A 210 11.03 0.04 16.70
C TRP A 210 10.51 0.45 18.09
N ARG A 211 9.56 -0.29 18.67
CA ARG A 211 9.12 -0.07 20.05
C ARG A 211 10.24 -0.25 21.07
N ARG A 212 11.03 -1.32 20.92
CA ARG A 212 12.13 -1.63 21.85
C ARG A 212 13.27 -0.61 21.74
N LEU A 213 13.51 -0.10 20.53
CA LEU A 213 14.53 0.91 20.27
C LEU A 213 14.02 2.34 20.49
N TRP A 214 12.71 2.54 20.68
CA TRP A 214 12.08 3.86 20.77
C TRP A 214 12.77 4.82 21.74
N PRO A 215 13.17 4.41 22.97
CA PRO A 215 13.85 5.30 23.91
C PRO A 215 15.08 5.99 23.32
N VAL A 216 15.80 5.29 22.43
CA VAL A 216 17.03 5.76 21.79
C VAL A 216 16.75 6.48 20.47
N VAL A 217 15.79 6.01 19.66
CA VAL A 217 15.61 6.51 18.29
C VAL A 217 14.52 7.58 18.14
N LYS A 218 13.69 7.82 19.15
CA LYS A 218 12.48 8.66 19.07
C LYS A 218 12.72 10.04 18.45
N HIS A 219 13.75 10.76 18.90
CA HIS A 219 14.04 12.11 18.42
C HIS A 219 14.54 12.13 16.97
N ARG A 220 15.31 11.10 16.57
CA ARG A 220 15.77 10.96 15.18
C ARG A 220 14.62 10.62 14.24
N VAL A 221 13.76 9.69 14.64
CA VAL A 221 12.56 9.32 13.86
C VAL A 221 11.62 10.52 13.74
N TRP A 222 11.39 11.26 14.82
CA TRP A 222 10.55 12.46 14.79
C TRP A 222 11.13 13.54 13.87
N THR A 223 12.42 13.86 13.98
CA THR A 223 13.09 14.84 13.10
C THR A 223 12.98 14.43 11.63
N LEU A 224 13.18 13.15 11.33
CA LEU A 224 13.05 12.60 9.98
C LEU A 224 11.62 12.75 9.45
N PHE A 225 10.61 12.44 10.27
CA PHE A 225 9.20 12.52 9.88
C PHE A 225 8.73 13.96 9.69
N ASP A 226 9.11 14.85 10.61
CA ASP A 226 8.80 16.28 10.54
C ASP A 226 9.39 16.89 9.28
N ARG A 227 10.68 16.64 9.02
CA ARG A 227 11.36 17.12 7.82
C ARG A 227 10.77 16.52 6.54
N SER A 228 10.44 15.22 6.55
CA SER A 228 9.75 14.57 5.43
C SER A 228 8.43 15.28 5.09
N LEU A 229 7.60 15.62 6.09
CA LEU A 229 6.34 16.34 5.89
C LEU A 229 6.53 17.75 5.37
N ARG A 230 7.44 18.52 5.99
CA ARG A 230 7.70 19.92 5.65
C ARG A 230 8.24 20.05 4.24
N ASP A 231 9.22 19.21 3.89
CA ASP A 231 9.87 19.20 2.59
C ASP A 231 8.99 18.51 1.52
N GLY A 232 7.97 17.75 1.93
CA GLY A 232 7.11 16.99 1.03
C GLY A 232 7.83 15.81 0.35
N VAL A 233 8.85 15.24 1.01
CA VAL A 233 9.73 14.20 0.44
C VAL A 233 9.49 12.87 1.13
N VAL A 234 9.30 11.81 0.33
CA VAL A 234 9.20 10.43 0.82
C VAL A 234 10.42 9.61 0.38
N PRO A 235 11.23 9.07 1.31
CA PRO A 235 12.38 8.22 1.03
C PRO A 235 12.07 7.04 0.12
N HIS A 236 13.02 6.69 -0.77
CA HIS A 236 12.84 5.59 -1.72
C HIS A 236 12.61 4.23 -1.03
N GLN A 237 13.18 4.00 0.16
CA GLN A 237 12.97 2.77 0.93
C GLN A 237 11.52 2.61 1.39
N TRP A 238 10.81 3.71 1.62
CA TRP A 238 9.40 3.68 2.02
C TRP A 238 8.48 3.46 0.82
N LYS A 239 8.98 3.75 -0.39
CA LYS A 239 8.25 3.58 -1.67
C LYS A 239 8.57 2.26 -2.38
N SER A 240 9.43 1.43 -1.79
CA SER A 240 9.79 0.11 -2.28
C SER A 240 8.88 -0.96 -1.65
N ALA A 241 8.09 -1.63 -2.47
CA ALA A 241 7.16 -2.68 -2.03
C ALA A 241 7.67 -4.08 -2.40
N ARG A 242 7.58 -5.00 -1.44
CA ARG A 242 7.66 -6.43 -1.73
C ARG A 242 6.23 -6.97 -1.84
N ILE A 243 5.80 -7.29 -3.06
CA ILE A 243 4.45 -7.76 -3.37
C ILE A 243 4.39 -9.27 -3.16
N ILE A 244 3.44 -9.70 -2.32
CA ILE A 244 3.12 -11.10 -2.11
C ILE A 244 1.71 -11.36 -2.66
N PRO A 245 1.55 -12.26 -3.65
CA PRO A 245 0.23 -12.65 -4.14
C PRO A 245 -0.46 -13.55 -3.09
N LEU A 246 -1.64 -13.15 -2.63
CA LEU A 246 -2.50 -13.97 -1.77
C LEU A 246 -3.70 -14.49 -2.56
N LYS A 247 -4.07 -15.74 -2.33
CA LYS A 247 -5.27 -16.34 -2.93
C LYS A 247 -6.53 -15.54 -2.53
N LYS A 248 -7.38 -15.21 -3.50
CA LYS A 248 -8.76 -14.82 -3.21
C LYS A 248 -9.53 -16.08 -2.82
N PRO A 249 -10.31 -16.06 -1.73
CA PRO A 249 -11.11 -17.23 -1.37
C PRO A 249 -12.13 -17.53 -2.49
N ASP A 250 -12.51 -18.80 -2.58
CA ASP A 250 -13.63 -19.28 -3.40
C ASP A 250 -13.52 -18.94 -4.90
N LYS A 251 -12.30 -18.96 -5.45
CA LYS A 251 -12.08 -18.88 -6.90
C LYS A 251 -11.94 -20.27 -7.51
N GLY A 252 -12.71 -20.52 -8.57
CA GLY A 252 -12.74 -21.80 -9.27
C GLY A 252 -11.47 -22.11 -10.08
N ASP A 253 -10.70 -21.09 -10.49
CA ASP A 253 -9.44 -21.26 -11.24
C ASP A 253 -8.37 -20.30 -10.74
N TYR A 254 -7.34 -20.84 -10.08
CA TYR A 254 -6.17 -20.09 -9.59
C TYR A 254 -5.03 -19.95 -10.62
N THR A 255 -5.18 -20.50 -11.82
CA THR A 255 -4.29 -20.22 -12.96
C THR A 255 -4.53 -18.82 -13.55
N VAL A 256 -5.63 -18.16 -13.15
CA VAL A 256 -5.95 -16.80 -13.56
C VAL A 256 -5.33 -15.79 -12.59
N ALA A 257 -4.51 -14.87 -13.10
CA ALA A 257 -3.86 -13.84 -12.27
C ALA A 257 -4.84 -13.00 -11.42
N LYS A 258 -6.05 -12.74 -11.93
CA LYS A 258 -7.13 -12.04 -11.20
C LYS A 258 -7.64 -12.79 -9.95
N ALA A 259 -7.36 -14.09 -9.81
CA ALA A 259 -7.69 -14.87 -8.62
C ALA A 259 -6.75 -14.58 -7.43
N TRP A 260 -5.73 -13.73 -7.62
CA TRP A 260 -4.76 -13.36 -6.61
C TRP A 260 -4.90 -11.88 -6.22
N ARG A 261 -4.58 -11.54 -4.97
CA ARG A 261 -4.50 -10.16 -4.45
C ARG A 261 -3.03 -9.78 -4.21
N PRO A 262 -2.57 -8.63 -4.74
CA PRO A 262 -1.23 -8.13 -4.43
C PRO A 262 -1.19 -7.50 -3.04
N ILE A 263 -0.54 -8.14 -2.07
CA ILE A 263 -0.26 -7.48 -0.79
C ILE A 263 1.12 -6.83 -0.84
N SER A 264 1.15 -5.51 -0.68
CA SER A 264 2.39 -4.73 -0.66
C SER A 264 2.98 -4.68 0.75
N LEU A 265 4.09 -5.38 0.96
CA LEU A 265 4.88 -5.25 2.18
C LEU A 265 5.85 -4.07 2.05
N LEU A 266 5.47 -2.95 2.65
CA LEU A 266 6.27 -1.72 2.75
C LEU A 266 7.15 -1.72 4.00
N SER A 267 8.19 -0.86 4.00
CA SER A 267 9.04 -0.63 5.17
C SER A 267 8.19 -0.29 6.40
N THR A 268 8.55 -0.86 7.55
CA THR A 268 7.80 -0.65 8.78
C THR A 268 7.85 0.81 9.23
N LEU A 269 8.99 1.48 9.10
CA LEU A 269 9.11 2.90 9.43
C LEU A 269 8.26 3.77 8.49
N GLY A 270 8.26 3.45 7.19
CA GLY A 270 7.37 4.06 6.20
C GLY A 270 5.89 3.88 6.56
N LYS A 271 5.47 2.67 6.96
CA LYS A 271 4.09 2.42 7.42
C LYS A 271 3.71 3.18 8.68
N ILE A 272 4.65 3.38 9.62
CA ILE A 272 4.40 4.22 10.80
C ILE A 272 4.14 5.65 10.34
N MET A 273 4.98 6.18 9.44
CA MET A 273 4.79 7.51 8.87
C MET A 273 3.45 7.66 8.14
N GLU A 274 3.12 6.70 7.27
CA GLU A 274 1.84 6.66 6.55
C GLU A 274 0.65 6.64 7.52
N ALA A 275 0.72 5.89 8.62
CA ALA A 275 -0.33 5.84 9.63
C ALA A 275 -0.46 7.16 10.40
N VAL A 276 0.64 7.85 10.69
CA VAL A 276 0.61 9.20 11.28
C VAL A 276 -0.10 10.17 10.34
N VAL A 277 0.24 10.17 9.05
CA VAL A 277 -0.41 11.01 8.04
C VAL A 277 -1.89 10.66 7.90
N ALA A 278 -2.23 9.37 7.89
CA ALA A 278 -3.60 8.89 7.79
C ALA A 278 -4.43 9.39 8.98
N GLU A 279 -3.90 9.30 10.20
CA GLU A 279 -4.55 9.77 11.41
C GLU A 279 -4.81 11.28 11.37
N ARG A 280 -3.83 12.07 10.92
CA ARG A 280 -3.97 13.53 10.78
C ARG A 280 -5.03 13.92 9.75
N ILE A 281 -5.04 13.24 8.60
CA ILE A 281 -6.06 13.46 7.57
C ILE A 281 -7.43 13.02 8.08
N SER A 282 -7.53 11.86 8.73
CA SER A 282 -8.79 11.38 9.33
C SER A 282 -9.33 12.36 10.37
N TYR A 283 -8.48 12.91 11.23
CA TYR A 283 -8.89 13.94 12.19
C TYR A 283 -9.49 15.16 11.47
N ALA A 284 -8.79 15.71 10.47
CA ALA A 284 -9.28 16.85 9.69
C ALA A 284 -10.59 16.55 8.93
N VAL A 285 -10.73 15.33 8.41
CA VAL A 285 -11.95 14.86 7.74
C VAL A 285 -13.16 14.92 8.67
N GLU A 286 -13.02 14.41 9.90
CA GLU A 286 -14.12 14.36 10.86
C GLU A 286 -14.40 15.74 11.48
N THR A 287 -13.37 16.53 11.81
CA THR A 287 -13.57 17.84 12.44
C THR A 287 -14.10 18.91 11.48
N SER A 288 -13.72 18.83 10.20
CA SER A 288 -14.05 19.87 9.20
C SER A 288 -15.08 19.41 8.18
N GLY A 289 -15.64 18.20 8.34
CA GLY A 289 -16.65 17.64 7.44
C GLY A 289 -16.21 17.60 5.98
N LEU A 290 -15.01 17.06 5.72
CA LEU A 290 -14.40 17.08 4.37
C LEU A 290 -14.95 16.02 3.43
N LEU A 291 -15.53 14.95 3.98
CA LEU A 291 -16.08 13.82 3.24
C LEU A 291 -17.59 13.67 3.49
N PRO A 292 -18.35 13.16 2.51
CA PRO A 292 -19.78 12.93 2.65
C PRO A 292 -20.15 12.08 3.87
N ALA A 293 -21.24 12.45 4.54
CA ALA A 293 -21.70 11.78 5.77
C ALA A 293 -22.31 10.39 5.53
N ASN A 294 -22.45 9.96 4.29
CA ASN A 294 -22.95 8.67 3.85
C ASN A 294 -21.82 7.71 3.35
N HIS A 295 -20.56 8.12 3.49
CA HIS A 295 -19.42 7.23 3.26
C HIS A 295 -19.00 6.59 4.60
N PHE A 296 -19.19 5.28 4.77
CA PHE A 296 -18.96 4.59 6.06
C PHE A 296 -17.62 3.86 6.14
N GLY A 297 -17.21 3.19 5.07
CA GLY A 297 -16.01 2.37 5.05
C GLY A 297 -14.72 3.14 5.35
N ALA A 298 -13.79 2.49 6.06
CA ALA A 298 -12.47 3.03 6.43
C ALA A 298 -12.47 4.37 7.18
N ARG A 299 -13.58 4.74 7.83
CA ARG A 299 -13.70 5.92 8.69
C ARG A 299 -13.84 5.53 10.15
N LYS A 300 -13.41 6.44 11.03
CA LYS A 300 -13.55 6.24 12.46
C LYS A 300 -15.01 6.34 12.86
N ARG A 301 -15.42 5.49 13.82
CA ARG A 301 -16.78 5.47 14.39
C ARG A 301 -17.89 5.22 13.37
N ARG A 302 -17.54 4.54 12.27
CA ARG A 302 -18.46 4.11 11.22
C ARG A 302 -18.27 2.62 10.96
N SER A 303 -19.37 1.90 10.76
CA SER A 303 -19.38 0.45 10.57
C SER A 303 -20.27 0.05 9.40
N ALA A 304 -20.09 -1.18 8.92
CA ALA A 304 -20.98 -1.77 7.93
C ALA A 304 -22.40 -1.94 8.49
N GLU A 305 -22.53 -2.25 9.78
CA GLU A 305 -23.82 -2.38 10.47
C GLU A 305 -24.62 -1.07 10.44
N GLN A 306 -23.97 0.07 10.70
CA GLN A 306 -24.63 1.38 10.61
C GLN A 306 -25.08 1.71 9.19
N ALA A 307 -24.28 1.36 8.18
CA ALA A 307 -24.64 1.54 6.78
C ALA A 307 -25.87 0.69 6.40
N LEU A 308 -25.90 -0.57 6.83
CA LEU A 308 -27.02 -1.49 6.61
C LEU A 308 -28.28 -1.04 7.34
N LEU A 309 -28.15 -0.62 8.60
CA LEU A 309 -29.29 -0.11 9.39
C LEU A 309 -29.92 1.12 8.73
N LEU A 310 -29.09 2.05 8.24
CA LEU A 310 -29.57 3.24 7.53
C LEU A 310 -30.33 2.86 6.25
N LEU A 311 -29.82 1.90 5.48
CA LEU A 311 -30.49 1.42 4.28
C LEU A 311 -31.82 0.72 4.63
N GLN A 312 -31.80 -0.15 5.64
CA GLN A 312 -32.97 -0.89 6.11
C GLN A 312 -34.09 0.06 6.60
N GLU A 313 -33.73 1.14 7.29
CA GLU A 313 -34.68 2.18 7.70
C GLU A 313 -35.37 2.82 6.48
N HIS A 314 -34.64 3.10 5.41
CA HIS A 314 -35.22 3.68 4.18
C HIS A 314 -36.10 2.67 3.44
N ILE A 315 -35.72 1.39 3.45
CA ILE A 315 -36.56 0.30 2.92
C ILE A 315 -37.89 0.23 3.67
N TYR A 316 -37.87 0.22 5.00
CA TYR A 316 -39.11 0.19 5.80
C TYR A 316 -39.94 1.45 5.64
N LYS A 317 -39.32 2.63 5.55
CA LYS A 317 -40.02 3.90 5.28
C LYS A 317 -40.73 3.87 3.92
N ALA A 318 -40.08 3.36 2.87
CA ALA A 318 -40.70 3.17 1.57
C ALA A 318 -41.92 2.23 1.69
N TRP A 319 -41.76 1.11 2.38
CA TRP A 319 -42.84 0.13 2.58
C TRP A 319 -44.03 0.67 3.37
N TRP A 320 -43.79 1.47 4.42
CA TRP A 320 -44.86 2.12 5.17
C TRP A 320 -45.61 3.17 4.34
N ALA A 321 -44.93 3.81 3.40
CA ALA A 321 -45.56 4.73 2.45
C ALA A 321 -46.25 4.00 1.27
N GLY A 322 -46.30 2.67 1.25
CA GLY A 322 -46.85 1.90 0.14
C GLY A 322 -46.02 1.99 -1.14
N LYS A 323 -44.74 2.34 -1.04
CA LYS A 323 -43.81 2.58 -2.15
C LYS A 323 -42.81 1.44 -2.32
N VAL A 324 -42.18 1.40 -3.49
CA VAL A 324 -41.05 0.52 -3.83
C VAL A 324 -39.75 1.30 -3.74
N LEU A 325 -38.76 0.70 -3.08
CA LEU A 325 -37.38 1.19 -3.12
C LEU A 325 -36.59 0.39 -4.16
N SER A 326 -36.11 1.08 -5.20
CA SER A 326 -35.21 0.50 -6.21
C SER A 326 -33.78 0.91 -5.88
N LEU A 327 -32.88 -0.05 -5.83
CA LEU A 327 -31.49 0.13 -5.45
C LEU A 327 -30.58 -0.41 -6.55
N ILE A 328 -29.50 0.30 -6.82
CA ILE A 328 -28.41 -0.15 -7.69
C ILE A 328 -27.10 -0.16 -6.91
N SER A 329 -26.34 -1.24 -7.08
CA SER A 329 -25.02 -1.41 -6.49
C SER A 329 -23.95 -1.47 -7.57
N PHE A 330 -22.82 -0.81 -7.32
CA PHE A 330 -21.64 -0.74 -8.19
C PHE A 330 -20.40 -1.26 -7.45
N ASP A 331 -19.55 -2.00 -8.15
CA ASP A 331 -18.24 -2.49 -7.67
C ASP A 331 -17.13 -1.83 -8.51
N VAL A 332 -16.22 -1.09 -7.86
CA VAL A 332 -15.10 -0.44 -8.57
C VAL A 332 -14.02 -1.46 -8.91
N LYS A 333 -13.70 -1.56 -10.20
CA LYS A 333 -12.66 -2.45 -10.72
C LYS A 333 -11.29 -2.10 -10.18
N GLY A 334 -10.66 -3.09 -9.55
CA GLY A 334 -9.28 -2.96 -9.10
C GLY A 334 -9.08 -1.81 -8.11
N ALA A 335 -9.98 -1.70 -7.13
CA ALA A 335 -9.90 -0.73 -6.03
C ALA A 335 -8.47 -0.58 -5.47
N TYR A 336 -8.12 0.63 -5.06
CA TYR A 336 -6.75 1.11 -4.78
C TYR A 336 -5.81 1.13 -5.99
N ASN A 337 -5.64 0.02 -6.70
CA ASN A 337 -4.67 -0.08 -7.81
C ASN A 337 -5.06 0.78 -9.02
N GLY A 338 -6.36 1.00 -9.25
CA GLY A 338 -6.90 1.82 -10.35
C GLY A 338 -7.00 3.32 -10.06
N VAL A 339 -6.52 3.79 -8.90
CA VAL A 339 -6.62 5.21 -8.54
C VAL A 339 -5.70 6.06 -9.42
N CYS A 340 -6.30 7.01 -10.15
CA CYS A 340 -5.56 8.06 -10.83
C CYS A 340 -5.02 9.08 -9.80
N LYS A 341 -3.69 9.17 -9.70
CA LYS A 341 -2.99 10.02 -8.73
C LYS A 341 -3.38 11.50 -8.93
N GLU A 342 -3.36 11.98 -10.15
CA GLU A 342 -3.62 13.38 -10.50
C GLU A 342 -5.02 13.81 -10.04
N ARG A 343 -6.02 12.95 -10.28
CA ARG A 343 -7.40 13.17 -9.81
C ARG A 343 -7.52 13.13 -8.29
N LEU A 344 -6.86 12.17 -7.63
CA LEU A 344 -6.82 12.13 -6.18
C LEU A 344 -6.29 13.44 -5.58
N LEU A 345 -5.16 13.95 -6.09
CA LEU A 345 -4.54 15.19 -5.58
C LEU A 345 -5.46 16.40 -5.81
N GLN A 346 -6.10 16.50 -6.99
CA GLN A 346 -7.08 17.55 -7.28
C GLN A 346 -8.26 17.53 -6.30
N ARG A 347 -8.82 16.34 -6.02
CA ARG A 347 -9.93 16.17 -5.07
C ARG A 347 -9.55 16.49 -3.63
N MET A 348 -8.32 16.17 -3.22
CA MET A 348 -7.79 16.57 -1.90
C MET A 348 -7.68 18.09 -1.78
N ILE A 349 -7.14 18.76 -2.81
CA ILE A 349 -7.03 20.22 -2.86
C ILE A 349 -8.42 20.87 -2.82
N ALA A 350 -9.36 20.39 -3.63
CA ALA A 350 -10.72 20.94 -3.70
C ALA A 350 -11.45 20.85 -2.35
N ARG A 351 -11.17 19.80 -1.57
CA ARG A 351 -11.73 19.57 -0.24
C ARG A 351 -10.97 20.28 0.89
N GLY A 352 -9.96 21.09 0.58
CA GLY A 352 -9.29 21.94 1.57
C GLY A 352 -8.12 21.26 2.30
N ILE A 353 -7.60 20.14 1.80
CA ILE A 353 -6.35 19.58 2.35
C ILE A 353 -5.19 20.55 2.04
N PRO A 354 -4.32 20.86 3.01
CA PRO A 354 -3.27 21.86 2.81
C PRO A 354 -2.22 21.38 1.81
N GLY A 355 -1.61 22.32 1.09
CA GLY A 355 -0.68 22.02 0.00
C GLY A 355 0.54 21.19 0.43
N GLY A 356 1.02 21.33 1.67
CA GLY A 356 2.11 20.51 2.21
C GLY A 356 1.76 19.02 2.24
N GLN A 357 0.59 18.67 2.78
CA GLN A 357 0.10 17.29 2.83
C GLN A 357 -0.18 16.73 1.43
N VAL A 358 -0.69 17.56 0.51
CA VAL A 358 -0.88 17.16 -0.89
C VAL A 358 0.45 16.86 -1.57
N ARG A 359 1.48 17.70 -1.41
CA ARG A 359 2.83 17.44 -1.94
C ARG A 359 3.42 16.15 -1.38
N TRP A 360 3.27 15.92 -0.08
CA TRP A 360 3.73 14.67 0.54
C TRP A 360 2.98 13.45 -0.03
N THR A 361 1.67 13.56 -0.26
CA THR A 361 0.86 12.48 -0.87
C THR A 361 1.26 12.25 -2.33
N ASP A 362 1.59 13.30 -3.09
CA ASP A 362 2.15 13.15 -4.43
C ASP A 362 3.47 12.39 -4.41
N ALA A 363 4.38 12.74 -3.50
CA ALA A 363 5.65 12.04 -3.31
C ALA A 363 5.46 10.59 -2.87
N PHE A 364 4.47 10.31 -2.02
CA PHE A 364 4.07 8.95 -1.62
C PHE A 364 3.58 8.14 -2.82
N CYS A 365 2.79 8.75 -3.71
CA CYS A 365 2.25 8.08 -4.89
C CYS A 365 3.25 7.94 -6.05
N SER A 366 4.37 8.67 -6.04
CA SER A 366 5.30 8.81 -7.17
C SER A 366 6.64 8.08 -6.98
N GLY A 367 7.19 7.55 -8.07
CA GLY A 367 8.49 6.86 -8.06
C GLY A 367 8.49 5.61 -7.18
N LYS A 368 7.38 4.85 -7.21
CA LYS A 368 7.28 3.58 -6.50
C LYS A 368 8.02 2.49 -7.25
N THR A 369 8.66 1.60 -6.50
CA THR A 369 9.28 0.40 -7.05
C THR A 369 8.72 -0.84 -6.37
N ALA A 370 8.62 -1.95 -7.09
CA ALA A 370 8.22 -3.20 -6.48
C ALA A 370 9.01 -4.40 -7.01
N CYS A 371 9.09 -5.43 -6.17
CA CYS A 371 9.44 -6.80 -6.56
C CYS A 371 8.29 -7.73 -6.17
N VAL A 372 8.05 -8.79 -6.94
CA VAL A 372 7.06 -9.82 -6.59
C VAL A 372 7.78 -11.05 -6.06
N VAL A 373 7.26 -11.63 -5.00
CA VAL A 373 7.70 -12.92 -4.50
C VAL A 373 6.72 -13.99 -4.95
N VAL A 374 7.18 -14.89 -5.82
CA VAL A 374 6.41 -16.04 -6.29
C VAL A 374 7.13 -17.31 -5.85
N ASN A 375 6.46 -18.15 -5.06
CA ASN A 375 6.98 -19.45 -4.62
C ASN A 375 8.39 -19.38 -4.00
N GLY A 376 8.69 -18.31 -3.27
CA GLY A 376 10.00 -18.06 -2.65
C GLY A 376 11.02 -17.34 -3.54
N HIS A 377 10.77 -17.24 -4.85
CA HIS A 377 11.62 -16.50 -5.78
C HIS A 377 11.21 -15.03 -5.82
N THR A 378 12.19 -14.14 -5.64
CA THR A 378 11.98 -12.68 -5.73
C THR A 378 12.34 -12.21 -7.14
N SER A 379 11.40 -11.53 -7.80
CA SER A 379 11.63 -10.94 -9.12
C SER A 379 12.63 -9.78 -9.06
N GLU A 380 13.10 -9.35 -10.22
CA GLU A 380 13.79 -8.07 -10.33
C GLU A 380 12.92 -6.93 -9.85
N ARG A 381 13.57 -5.90 -9.29
CA ARG A 381 12.92 -4.66 -8.90
C ARG A 381 12.52 -3.90 -10.16
N ARG A 382 11.25 -3.51 -10.23
CA ARG A 382 10.69 -2.73 -11.33
C ARG A 382 10.11 -1.43 -10.82
N GLU A 383 10.26 -0.39 -11.62
CA GLU A 383 9.54 0.86 -11.40
C GLU A 383 8.08 0.67 -11.79
N LEU A 384 7.19 1.11 -10.91
CA LEU A 384 5.76 1.09 -11.15
C LEU A 384 5.38 2.44 -11.74
N SER A 385 5.48 2.56 -13.06
CA SER A 385 5.08 3.77 -13.79
C SER A 385 3.63 4.17 -13.51
N ARG A 386 2.78 3.17 -13.23
CA ARG A 386 1.37 3.33 -12.83
C ARG A 386 1.13 2.58 -11.53
N SER A 387 1.37 3.28 -10.42
CA SER A 387 1.07 2.74 -9.10
C SER A 387 -0.12 3.46 -8.51
N GLY A 388 -1.26 2.78 -8.45
CA GLY A 388 -2.35 3.20 -7.58
C GLY A 388 -1.93 3.21 -6.11
N LEU A 389 -2.90 3.25 -5.23
CA LEU A 389 -2.67 3.21 -3.80
C LEU A 389 -2.17 1.81 -3.36
N PRO A 390 -1.07 1.69 -2.58
CA PRO A 390 -0.57 0.38 -2.17
C PRO A 390 -1.56 -0.37 -1.27
N GLN A 391 -1.91 -1.60 -1.63
CA GLN A 391 -2.76 -2.45 -0.79
C GLN A 391 -1.96 -2.94 0.44
N GLY A 392 -2.44 -2.57 1.64
CA GLY A 392 -1.76 -2.83 2.91
C GLY A 392 -1.11 -1.59 3.54
N SER A 393 -1.07 -0.46 2.83
CA SER A 393 -0.73 0.84 3.41
C SER A 393 -1.86 1.33 4.32
N PRO A 394 -1.56 1.85 5.53
CA PRO A 394 -2.57 2.47 6.40
C PRO A 394 -3.11 3.81 5.85
N LEU A 395 -2.42 4.44 4.91
CA LEU A 395 -2.84 5.71 4.30
C LEU A 395 -3.78 5.50 3.10
N SER A 396 -3.62 4.41 2.36
CA SER A 396 -4.44 4.10 1.19
C SER A 396 -5.95 4.20 1.42
N PRO A 397 -6.54 3.69 2.52
CA PRO A 397 -7.98 3.74 2.74
C PRO A 397 -8.52 5.18 2.76
N ILE A 398 -7.95 6.08 3.56
CA ILE A 398 -8.43 7.46 3.66
C ILE A 398 -8.25 8.24 2.35
N LEU A 399 -7.16 8.00 1.62
CA LEU A 399 -6.96 8.59 0.28
C LEU A 399 -8.00 8.09 -0.72
N PHE A 400 -8.35 6.81 -0.67
CA PHE A 400 -9.39 6.25 -1.51
C PHE A 400 -10.76 6.88 -1.25
N LEU A 401 -11.06 7.27 0.01
CA LEU A 401 -12.28 8.00 0.31
C LEU A 401 -12.32 9.38 -0.36
N PHE A 402 -11.19 10.11 -0.41
CA PHE A 402 -11.10 11.37 -1.15
C PHE A 402 -11.31 11.17 -2.65
N PHE A 403 -10.79 10.07 -3.20
CA PHE A 403 -11.00 9.71 -4.59
C PHE A 403 -12.48 9.42 -4.87
N ASN A 404 -13.15 8.61 -4.06
CA ASN A 404 -14.57 8.25 -4.29
C ASN A 404 -15.58 9.31 -3.82
N ALA A 405 -15.17 10.32 -3.07
CA ALA A 405 -16.08 11.22 -2.37
C ALA A 405 -17.15 11.86 -3.27
N ASP A 406 -16.82 12.18 -4.53
CA ASP A 406 -17.76 12.80 -5.46
C ASP A 406 -18.85 11.86 -5.94
N LEU A 407 -18.55 10.56 -6.06
CA LEU A 407 -19.53 9.53 -6.41
C LEU A 407 -20.62 9.42 -5.34
N VAL A 408 -20.20 9.56 -4.07
CA VAL A 408 -21.07 9.35 -2.90
C VAL A 408 -21.80 10.63 -2.48
N GLN A 409 -21.59 11.75 -3.16
CA GLN A 409 -22.11 13.06 -2.74
C GLN A 409 -23.60 13.28 -3.11
N ARG A 410 -24.43 12.23 -3.05
CA ARG A 410 -25.90 12.34 -3.17
C ARG A 410 -26.51 12.54 -1.78
N LYS A 411 -27.31 13.58 -1.61
CA LYS A 411 -28.05 13.78 -0.35
C LYS A 411 -29.08 12.68 -0.18
N ILE A 412 -29.16 12.14 1.03
CA ILE A 412 -30.21 11.19 1.42
C ILE A 412 -31.46 11.99 1.79
N ASN A 413 -32.58 11.67 1.17
CA ASN A 413 -33.90 12.24 1.44
C ASN A 413 -35.00 11.18 1.23
N ALA A 414 -36.26 11.59 1.33
CA ALA A 414 -37.41 10.68 1.20
C ALA A 414 -37.54 10.01 -0.18
N ASN A 415 -36.93 10.58 -1.23
CA ASN A 415 -37.07 10.12 -2.61
C ASN A 415 -35.85 9.31 -3.07
N GLY A 416 -34.76 9.31 -2.31
CA GLY A 416 -33.57 8.54 -2.65
C GLY A 416 -32.34 8.92 -1.83
N GLY A 417 -31.25 8.20 -2.09
CA GLY A 417 -30.01 8.41 -1.40
C GLY A 417 -28.88 7.58 -1.99
N SER A 418 -27.70 7.73 -1.41
CA SER A 418 -26.59 6.82 -1.67
C SER A 418 -25.77 6.58 -0.42
N ILE A 419 -25.09 5.44 -0.37
CA ILE A 419 -24.19 5.01 0.68
C ILE A 419 -22.97 4.40 -0.01
N ALA A 420 -21.79 4.56 0.61
CA ALA A 420 -20.61 3.83 0.20
C ALA A 420 -19.89 3.18 1.38
N PHE A 421 -19.36 1.99 1.13
CA PHE A 421 -18.45 1.30 2.02
C PHE A 421 -17.14 1.01 1.30
N VAL A 422 -16.18 1.94 1.42
CA VAL A 422 -14.91 1.89 0.68
C VAL A 422 -15.16 1.91 -0.83
N ASP A 423 -15.08 0.77 -1.52
CA ASP A 423 -15.26 0.58 -2.95
C ASP A 423 -16.67 0.18 -3.35
N ASP A 424 -17.46 -0.36 -2.41
CA ASP A 424 -18.86 -0.69 -2.63
C ASP A 424 -19.70 0.60 -2.61
N TYR A 425 -20.27 0.97 -3.75
CA TYR A 425 -21.16 2.11 -3.88
C TYR A 425 -22.58 1.64 -4.17
N THR A 426 -23.53 2.16 -3.40
CA THR A 426 -24.93 1.81 -3.55
C THR A 426 -25.79 3.06 -3.53
N ALA A 427 -26.73 3.15 -4.46
CA ALA A 427 -27.67 4.26 -4.54
C ALA A 427 -29.08 3.73 -4.75
N TRP A 428 -30.07 4.46 -4.26
CA TRP A 428 -31.46 4.06 -4.36
C TRP A 428 -32.37 5.25 -4.60
N VAL A 429 -33.57 4.93 -5.09
CA VAL A 429 -34.68 5.83 -5.33
C VAL A 429 -35.95 5.19 -4.78
N THR A 430 -36.96 6.00 -4.48
CA THR A 430 -38.22 5.53 -3.90
C THR A 430 -39.40 6.16 -4.61
N GLY A 431 -40.32 5.32 -5.07
CA GLY A 431 -41.47 5.71 -5.89
C GLY A 431 -42.61 4.71 -5.80
N PRO A 432 -43.77 4.99 -6.40
CA PRO A 432 -44.95 4.14 -6.27
C PRO A 432 -44.72 2.73 -6.81
N THR A 433 -44.05 2.60 -7.95
CA THR A 433 -43.72 1.31 -8.57
C THR A 433 -42.24 1.18 -8.95
N ALA A 434 -41.81 -0.04 -9.26
CA ALA A 434 -40.46 -0.29 -9.78
C ALA A 434 -40.22 0.36 -11.14
N ASP A 435 -41.26 0.49 -11.98
CA ASP A 435 -41.16 1.09 -13.31
C ASP A 435 -41.07 2.62 -13.23
N ASP A 436 -41.80 3.26 -12.31
CA ASP A 436 -41.65 4.70 -12.04
C ASP A 436 -40.22 5.06 -11.62
N ASN A 437 -39.56 4.17 -10.87
CA ASN A 437 -38.18 4.33 -10.43
C ASN A 437 -37.14 4.16 -11.55
N ARG A 438 -37.52 3.64 -12.73
CA ARG A 438 -36.59 3.29 -13.81
C ARG A 438 -35.79 4.50 -14.28
N ALA A 439 -36.47 5.62 -14.55
CA ALA A 439 -35.82 6.83 -15.06
C ALA A 439 -34.80 7.39 -14.04
N ASP A 440 -35.14 7.37 -12.75
CA ASP A 440 -34.25 7.87 -11.71
C ASP A 440 -33.06 6.92 -11.44
N ILE A 441 -33.25 5.60 -11.57
CA ILE A 441 -32.14 4.63 -11.57
C ILE A 441 -31.22 4.86 -12.77
N GLN A 442 -31.77 5.09 -13.96
CA GLN A 442 -30.96 5.40 -15.14
C GLN A 442 -30.16 6.68 -14.94
N SER A 443 -30.76 7.73 -14.35
CA SER A 443 -30.03 8.95 -14.00
C SER A 443 -28.88 8.69 -13.01
N ILE A 444 -29.03 7.77 -12.05
CA ILE A 444 -27.92 7.36 -11.17
C ILE A 444 -26.80 6.69 -11.98
N ILE A 445 -27.14 5.80 -12.91
CA ILE A 445 -26.17 5.12 -13.77
C ILE A 445 -25.41 6.14 -14.61
N ASP A 446 -26.12 7.09 -15.24
CA ASP A 446 -25.50 8.12 -16.07
C ASP A 446 -24.54 9.00 -15.25
N ASP A 447 -24.91 9.37 -14.03
CA ASP A 447 -24.04 10.12 -13.12
C ASP A 447 -22.81 9.31 -12.67
N ALA A 448 -22.98 8.00 -12.43
CA ALA A 448 -21.88 7.09 -12.11
C ALA A 448 -20.93 6.96 -13.31
N LEU A 449 -21.44 6.82 -14.53
CA LEU A 449 -20.64 6.75 -15.76
C LEU A 449 -19.90 8.08 -16.04
N LYS A 450 -20.53 9.23 -15.81
CA LYS A 450 -19.84 10.53 -15.85
C LYS A 450 -18.74 10.64 -14.79
N TRP A 451 -18.95 10.07 -13.60
CA TRP A 451 -17.91 9.99 -12.59
C TRP A 451 -16.76 9.07 -13.03
N GLU A 452 -17.06 7.93 -13.64
CA GLU A 452 -16.10 6.98 -14.19
C GLU A 452 -15.18 7.66 -15.21
N ALA A 453 -15.76 8.31 -16.23
CA ALA A 453 -15.05 9.01 -17.30
C ALA A 453 -14.10 10.10 -16.80
N ARG A 454 -14.51 10.86 -15.77
CA ARG A 454 -13.70 11.93 -15.15
C ARG A 454 -12.64 11.40 -14.18
N SER A 455 -12.89 10.27 -13.52
CA SER A 455 -12.01 9.72 -12.49
C SER A 455 -10.91 8.83 -13.07
N GLY A 456 -11.13 8.27 -14.25
CA GLY A 456 -10.26 7.26 -14.85
C GLY A 456 -10.34 5.89 -14.14
N ALA A 457 -11.31 5.72 -13.25
CA ALA A 457 -11.66 4.41 -12.68
C ALA A 457 -12.61 3.68 -13.63
N THR A 458 -12.92 2.42 -13.34
CA THR A 458 -13.87 1.61 -14.12
C THR A 458 -14.74 0.80 -13.17
N PHE A 459 -16.03 0.61 -13.48
CA PHE A 459 -16.88 -0.32 -12.72
C PHE A 459 -16.80 -1.75 -13.27
N GLU A 460 -16.90 -2.76 -12.41
CA GLU A 460 -17.11 -4.15 -12.85
C GLU A 460 -18.60 -4.34 -13.16
N ALA A 461 -18.98 -4.15 -14.43
CA ALA A 461 -20.36 -4.26 -14.90
C ALA A 461 -21.02 -5.59 -14.51
N ASP A 462 -20.29 -6.72 -14.63
CA ASP A 462 -20.78 -8.07 -14.29
C ASP A 462 -21.20 -8.25 -12.82
N LYS A 463 -20.73 -7.36 -11.94
CA LYS A 463 -21.08 -7.38 -10.51
C LYS A 463 -22.11 -6.32 -10.13
N SER A 464 -22.44 -5.43 -11.05
CA SER A 464 -23.42 -4.39 -10.79
C SER A 464 -24.80 -5.01 -10.79
N ALA A 465 -25.62 -4.67 -9.80
CA ALA A 465 -26.92 -5.32 -9.60
C ALA A 465 -27.98 -4.29 -9.22
N VAL A 466 -29.18 -4.47 -9.79
CA VAL A 466 -30.39 -3.72 -9.43
C VAL A 466 -31.29 -4.62 -8.60
N ILE A 467 -31.78 -4.09 -7.48
CA ILE A 467 -32.63 -4.79 -6.52
C ILE A 467 -33.85 -3.92 -6.23
N HIS A 468 -35.04 -4.50 -6.31
CA HIS A 468 -36.29 -3.84 -5.93
C HIS A 468 -36.79 -4.41 -4.60
N PHE A 469 -36.94 -3.54 -3.61
CA PHE A 469 -37.49 -3.88 -2.31
C PHE A 469 -38.96 -3.47 -2.27
N THR A 470 -39.85 -4.46 -2.26
CA THR A 470 -41.30 -4.28 -2.24
C THR A 470 -41.97 -5.24 -1.25
N ARG A 471 -43.14 -4.87 -0.73
CA ARG A 471 -44.02 -5.77 0.03
C ARG A 471 -45.00 -6.54 -0.85
N THR A 472 -45.16 -6.14 -2.11
CA THR A 472 -46.06 -6.80 -3.04
C THR A 472 -45.41 -8.09 -3.55
N ALA A 473 -46.01 -9.23 -3.24
CA ALA A 473 -45.49 -10.54 -3.63
C ALA A 473 -45.59 -10.81 -5.14
N ALA A 474 -46.50 -10.13 -5.85
CA ALA A 474 -46.71 -10.29 -7.28
C ALA A 474 -45.76 -9.40 -8.10
N ARG A 475 -45.03 -9.99 -9.04
CA ARG A 475 -44.31 -9.27 -10.10
C ARG A 475 -45.31 -8.77 -11.14
N SER A 476 -45.31 -7.48 -11.45
CA SER A 476 -46.16 -6.91 -12.51
C SER A 476 -45.60 -7.08 -13.93
N SER A 477 -44.33 -7.50 -14.06
CA SER A 477 -43.65 -7.70 -15.34
C SER A 477 -42.49 -8.70 -15.19
N ASP A 478 -42.33 -9.59 -16.18
CA ASP A 478 -41.19 -10.51 -16.30
C ASP A 478 -40.01 -9.92 -17.10
N LYS A 479 -40.17 -8.72 -17.66
CA LYS A 479 -39.06 -8.05 -18.36
C LYS A 479 -38.05 -7.53 -17.33
N PRO A 480 -36.77 -7.94 -17.39
CA PRO A 480 -35.73 -7.32 -16.59
C PRO A 480 -35.65 -5.82 -16.93
N ILE A 481 -35.57 -4.99 -15.89
CA ILE A 481 -35.45 -3.53 -16.02
C ILE A 481 -34.08 -3.16 -16.57
#